data_AF-A0A2C6B6K2-F1
#
_entry.id   AF-A0A2C6B6K2-F1
#
_cell.length_a   1.000
_cell.length_b   1.000
_cell.length_c   1.000
_cell.angle_alpha   90.00
_cell.angle_beta   90.00
_cell.angle_gamma   90.00
#
_symmetry.space_group_name_H-M   'P 1'
#
loop_
_entity.id
_entity.type
_entity.pdbx_description
1 polymer ?
#
loop_
_entity_poly.entity_id
_entity_poly.type
_entity_poly.pdbx_seq_one_letter_code
_entity_poly.pdbx_strand_id
1 'polypeptide(L)'
;MEAKIIQEFKGILNNVLIENEKLYYCIEYILSKIEDKFGECFNKKFVEDLKITLNKLYYKNEYFYFEDFEREIDFDVDSFKRLVFRYNYETYGFESLNEGIFNGKYDINESYS
;
A
#
# COMPACT_ATOMS: atom_id res chain seq x y z
N MET A 1 -31.58 18.07 4.00
CA MET A 1 -31.36 16.63 4.24
C MET A 1 -30.64 16.50 5.56
N GLU A 2 -31.16 15.72 6.50
CA GLU A 2 -30.45 15.37 7.73
C GLU A 2 -29.64 14.11 7.49
N ALA A 3 -28.34 14.15 7.79
CA ALA A 3 -27.42 13.03 7.64
C ALA A 3 -26.51 12.95 8.86
N LYS A 4 -26.26 11.73 9.37
CA LYS A 4 -25.35 11.48 10.49
C LYS A 4 -24.56 10.20 10.25
N ILE A 5 -23.29 10.19 10.67
CA ILE A 5 -22.49 8.97 10.76
C ILE A 5 -22.81 8.29 12.09
N ILE A 6 -23.16 7.00 12.07
CA ILE A 6 -23.48 6.21 13.28
C ILE A 6 -22.21 5.57 13.86
N GLN A 7 -21.37 5.03 12.98
CA GLN A 7 -20.09 4.43 13.34
C GLN A 7 -19.13 4.60 12.17
N GLU A 8 -17.91 5.03 12.46
CA GLU A 8 -16.83 5.12 11.48
C GLU A 8 -16.15 3.77 11.30
N PHE A 9 -15.65 3.52 10.10
CA PHE A 9 -14.86 2.33 9.80
C PHE A 9 -13.54 2.35 10.58
N LYS A 10 -13.14 1.19 11.13
CA LYS A 10 -11.82 0.97 11.74
C LYS A 10 -11.38 -0.46 11.46
N GLY A 11 -10.27 -0.60 10.73
CA GLY A 11 -9.64 -1.88 10.43
C GLY A 11 -8.19 -1.91 10.89
N ILE A 12 -7.66 -3.11 11.12
CA ILE A 12 -6.24 -3.32 11.46
C ILE A 12 -5.65 -4.29 10.45
N LEU A 13 -4.55 -3.90 9.81
CA LEU A 13 -3.70 -4.76 8.96
C LEU A 13 -2.29 -4.74 9.52
N ASN A 14 -1.69 -5.89 9.82
CA ASN A 14 -0.36 -6.02 10.40
C ASN A 14 -0.08 -5.03 11.56
N ASN A 15 -1.02 -4.94 12.49
CA ASN A 15 -0.98 -4.02 13.65
C ASN A 15 -0.92 -2.53 13.29
N VAL A 16 -1.39 -2.16 12.09
CA VAL A 16 -1.57 -0.78 11.62
C VAL A 16 -3.06 -0.47 11.54
N LEU A 17 -3.52 0.53 12.29
CA LEU A 17 -4.90 1.04 12.24
C LEU A 17 -5.14 1.80 10.93
N ILE A 18 -6.22 1.48 10.23
CA ILE A 18 -6.67 2.15 9.01
C ILE A 18 -8.16 2.49 9.19
N GLU A 19 -8.49 3.78 9.07
CA GLU A 19 -9.85 4.30 9.37
C GLU A 19 -10.64 4.64 8.09
N ASN A 20 -9.99 4.60 6.92
CA ASN A 20 -10.64 4.73 5.63
C ASN A 20 -10.84 3.34 5.02
N GLU A 21 -12.11 2.95 4.83
CA GLU A 21 -12.51 1.64 4.35
C GLU A 21 -11.94 1.30 2.96
N LYS A 22 -11.95 2.25 2.02
CA LYS A 22 -11.41 2.03 0.67
C LYS A 22 -9.90 1.78 0.70
N LEU A 23 -9.18 2.58 1.50
CA LEU A 23 -7.75 2.34 1.72
C LEU A 23 -7.48 1.00 2.39
N TYR A 24 -8.32 0.59 3.34
CA TYR A 24 -8.16 -0.69 4.02
C TYR A 24 -8.20 -1.84 3.01
N TYR A 25 -9.24 -1.92 2.18
CA TYR A 25 -9.37 -3.00 1.20
C TYR A 25 -8.29 -2.95 0.12
N CYS A 26 -7.89 -1.76 -0.34
CA CYS A 26 -6.81 -1.64 -1.32
C CYS A 26 -5.46 -2.12 -0.75
N ILE A 27 -5.15 -1.74 0.50
CA ILE A 27 -3.93 -2.18 1.17
C ILE A 27 -3.99 -3.69 1.37
N GLU A 28 -5.09 -4.23 1.88
CA GLU A 28 -5.28 -5.68 2.08
C GLU A 28 -5.05 -6.45 0.78
N TYR A 29 -5.70 -6.03 -0.32
CA TYR A 29 -5.50 -6.62 -1.65
C TYR A 29 -4.02 -6.65 -2.06
N ILE A 30 -3.30 -5.54 -1.91
CA ILE A 30 -1.87 -5.46 -2.27
C ILE A 30 -1.04 -6.40 -1.40
N LEU A 31 -1.27 -6.41 -0.09
CA LEU A 31 -0.54 -7.29 0.83
C LEU A 31 -0.77 -8.76 0.48
N SER A 32 -2.03 -9.17 0.27
CA SER A 32 -2.37 -10.54 -0.12
C SER A 32 -1.72 -10.93 -1.44
N LYS A 33 -1.69 -10.05 -2.45
CA LYS A 33 -1.02 -10.34 -3.73
C LYS A 33 0.49 -10.50 -3.61
N ILE A 34 1.12 -9.71 -2.75
CA ILE A 34 2.54 -9.82 -2.46
C ILE A 34 2.82 -11.14 -1.72
N GLU A 35 2.05 -11.47 -0.69
CA GLU A 35 2.19 -12.72 0.08
C GLU A 35 1.94 -13.96 -0.79
N ASP A 36 0.91 -13.94 -1.65
CA ASP A 36 0.60 -15.02 -2.59
C ASP A 36 1.77 -15.31 -3.55
N LYS A 37 2.47 -14.26 -4.01
CA LYS A 37 3.55 -14.37 -5.01
C LYS A 37 4.91 -14.65 -4.38
N PHE A 38 5.24 -14.01 -3.27
CA PHE A 38 6.60 -13.97 -2.69
C PHE A 38 6.70 -14.64 -1.32
N GLY A 39 5.58 -15.05 -0.73
CA GLY A 39 5.50 -15.45 0.68
C GLY A 39 5.62 -14.26 1.64
N GLU A 40 5.80 -14.55 2.93
CA GLU A 40 6.07 -13.52 3.93
C GLU A 40 7.42 -12.83 3.62
N CYS A 41 7.37 -11.60 3.09
CA CYS A 41 8.58 -10.91 2.62
C CYS A 41 8.72 -9.45 3.05
N PHE A 42 7.70 -8.85 3.68
CA PHE A 42 7.71 -7.45 4.12
C PHE A 42 7.43 -7.28 5.62
N ASN A 43 8.00 -6.24 6.21
CA ASN A 43 7.81 -5.88 7.60
C ASN A 43 6.67 -4.85 7.79
N LYS A 44 6.32 -4.56 9.05
CA LYS A 44 5.27 -3.59 9.41
C LYS A 44 5.49 -2.20 8.79
N LYS A 45 6.75 -1.77 8.63
CA LYS A 45 7.08 -0.44 8.10
C LYS A 45 6.57 -0.25 6.67
N PHE A 46 6.53 -1.32 5.88
CA PHE A 46 5.93 -1.29 4.54
C PHE A 46 4.46 -0.92 4.59
N VAL A 47 3.68 -1.57 5.46
CA VAL A 47 2.24 -1.32 5.61
C VAL A 47 1.97 0.12 6.06
N GLU A 48 2.80 0.63 6.97
CA GLU A 48 2.73 2.03 7.42
C GLU A 48 3.04 3.02 6.28
N ASP A 49 4.11 2.79 5.52
CA ASP A 49 4.50 3.67 4.41
C ASP A 49 3.51 3.61 3.25
N LEU A 50 3.01 2.42 2.90
CA LEU A 50 1.96 2.23 1.89
C LEU A 50 0.68 2.98 2.29
N LYS A 51 0.24 2.84 3.55
CA LYS A 51 -0.89 3.61 4.09
C LYS A 51 -0.69 5.11 3.93
N ILE A 52 0.49 5.64 4.29
CA ILE A 52 0.77 7.08 4.21
C ILE A 52 0.74 7.54 2.75
N THR A 53 1.35 6.79 1.85
CA THR A 53 1.42 7.10 0.42
C THR A 53 0.02 7.13 -0.21
N LEU A 54 -0.78 6.07 -0.02
CA LEU A 54 -2.13 6.01 -0.56
C LEU A 54 -3.05 7.06 0.03
N ASN A 55 -2.91 7.41 1.31
CA ASN A 55 -3.70 8.51 1.90
C ASN A 55 -3.36 9.83 1.23
N LYS A 56 -2.08 10.12 1.02
CA LYS A 56 -1.67 11.36 0.33
C LYS A 56 -2.24 11.44 -1.07
N LEU A 57 -2.22 10.34 -1.82
CA LEU A 57 -2.76 10.29 -3.17
C LEU A 57 -4.28 10.46 -3.17
N TYR A 58 -4.99 9.69 -2.35
CA TYR A 58 -6.44 9.73 -2.26
C TYR A 58 -6.99 11.11 -1.88
N TYR A 59 -6.35 11.81 -0.93
CA TYR A 59 -6.82 13.13 -0.50
C TYR A 59 -6.33 14.30 -1.36
N LYS A 60 -5.27 14.14 -2.15
CA LYS A 60 -4.71 15.23 -2.98
C LYS A 60 -5.07 15.13 -4.45
N ASN A 61 -5.48 13.97 -4.93
CA ASN A 61 -5.78 13.74 -6.34
C ASN A 61 -7.24 13.33 -6.50
N GLU A 62 -8.07 14.28 -6.96
CA GLU A 62 -9.50 14.06 -7.23
C GLU A 62 -9.75 12.98 -8.28
N TYR A 63 -8.73 12.63 -9.07
CA TYR A 63 -8.78 11.61 -10.13
C TYR A 63 -8.06 10.32 -9.74
N PHE A 64 -7.80 10.08 -8.46
CA PHE A 64 -7.25 8.82 -7.99
C PHE A 64 -8.36 7.79 -7.74
N TYR A 65 -8.37 6.73 -8.53
CA TYR A 65 -9.28 5.59 -8.40
C TYR A 65 -8.49 4.35 -7.97
N PHE A 66 -8.93 3.71 -6.89
CA PHE A 66 -8.24 2.55 -6.33
C PHE A 66 -8.23 1.38 -7.32
N GLU A 67 -9.34 1.19 -8.04
CA GLU A 67 -9.51 0.10 -8.99
C GLU A 67 -8.56 0.22 -10.20
N ASP A 68 -8.29 1.45 -10.65
CA ASP A 68 -7.34 1.71 -11.74
C ASP A 68 -5.91 1.51 -11.24
N PHE A 69 -5.61 2.01 -10.03
CA PHE A 69 -4.32 1.80 -9.39
C PHE A 69 -3.99 0.31 -9.21
N GLU A 70 -4.92 -0.48 -8.66
CA GLU A 70 -4.73 -1.91 -8.43
C GLU A 70 -4.45 -2.70 -9.70
N ARG A 71 -5.02 -2.29 -10.84
CA ARG A 71 -4.80 -2.92 -12.16
C ARG A 71 -3.45 -2.58 -12.77
N GLU A 72 -2.84 -1.45 -12.40
CA GLU A 72 -1.54 -1.03 -12.91
C GLU A 72 -0.36 -1.71 -12.22
N ILE A 73 -0.60 -2.32 -11.05
CA ILE A 73 0.43 -3.01 -10.27
C ILE A 73 0.81 -4.30 -10.99
N ASP A 74 2.07 -4.36 -11.40
CA ASP A 74 2.67 -5.53 -12.01
C ASP A 74 3.31 -6.42 -10.94
N PHE A 75 2.59 -7.47 -10.54
CA PHE A 75 3.09 -8.47 -9.61
C PHE A 75 3.96 -9.55 -10.28
N ASP A 76 4.09 -9.56 -11.61
CA ASP A 76 4.89 -10.55 -12.34
C ASP A 76 6.36 -10.15 -12.43
N VAL A 77 6.96 -9.95 -11.25
CA VAL A 77 8.38 -9.64 -11.07
C VAL A 77 9.07 -10.75 -10.28
N ASP A 78 10.39 -10.86 -10.40
CA ASP A 78 11.15 -11.96 -9.79
C ASP A 78 11.25 -11.89 -8.26
N SER A 79 11.03 -10.71 -7.66
CA SER A 79 11.09 -10.52 -6.22
C SER A 79 10.35 -9.25 -5.77
N PHE A 80 9.95 -9.20 -4.50
CA PHE A 80 9.34 -8.02 -3.89
C PHE A 80 10.16 -6.75 -4.09
N LYS A 81 11.50 -6.82 -4.01
CA LYS A 81 12.40 -5.66 -4.25
C LYS A 81 12.33 -5.07 -5.65
N ARG A 82 11.77 -5.81 -6.62
CA ARG A 82 11.56 -5.36 -8.00
C ARG A 82 10.17 -4.81 -8.26
N LEU A 83 9.27 -4.86 -7.27
CA LEU A 83 7.93 -4.29 -7.38
C LEU A 83 8.01 -2.76 -7.46
N VAL A 84 7.31 -2.17 -8.42
CA VAL A 84 7.26 -0.71 -8.62
C VAL A 84 5.81 -0.25 -8.61
N PHE A 85 5.47 0.62 -7.68
CA PHE A 85 4.19 1.29 -7.65
C PHE A 85 4.17 2.50 -8.58
N ARG A 86 3.11 2.61 -9.38
CA ARG A 86 2.84 3.68 -10.33
C ARG A 86 1.33 3.92 -10.42
N TYR A 87 0.95 5.09 -10.90
CA TYR A 87 -0.43 5.43 -11.23
C TYR A 87 -0.44 6.34 -12.47
N ASN A 88 -1.30 6.05 -13.44
CA ASN A 88 -1.30 6.72 -14.75
C ASN A 88 0.09 6.70 -15.41
N TYR A 89 0.79 5.57 -15.33
CA TYR A 89 2.16 5.39 -15.85
C TYR A 89 3.25 6.24 -15.18
N GLU A 90 2.93 6.99 -14.14
CA GLU A 90 3.87 7.84 -13.40
C GLU A 90 4.18 7.26 -12.02
N THR A 91 5.41 7.46 -11.53
CA THR A 91 5.80 7.09 -10.17
C THR A 91 5.61 8.23 -9.16
N TYR A 92 5.04 9.36 -9.61
CA TYR A 92 4.86 10.54 -8.78
C TYR A 92 4.01 10.26 -7.55
N GLY A 93 4.56 10.54 -6.37
CA GLY A 93 3.95 10.24 -5.07
C GLY A 93 4.32 8.87 -4.49
N PHE A 94 4.95 7.98 -5.28
CA PHE A 94 5.42 6.66 -4.84
C PHE A 94 6.95 6.58 -4.70
N GLU A 95 7.70 7.64 -5.01
CA GLU A 95 9.16 7.59 -5.14
C GLU A 95 9.85 7.05 -3.89
N SER A 96 9.49 7.58 -2.71
CA SER A 96 10.07 7.14 -1.44
C SER A 96 9.68 5.70 -1.07
N LEU A 97 8.47 5.26 -1.47
CA LEU A 97 8.02 3.89 -1.25
C LEU A 97 8.81 2.92 -2.14
N ASN A 98 8.91 3.24 -3.44
CA ASN A 98 9.64 2.44 -4.43
C ASN A 98 11.13 2.36 -4.10
N GLU A 99 11.76 3.47 -3.69
CA GLU A 99 13.16 3.48 -3.23
C GLU A 99 13.35 2.59 -1.99
N GLY A 100 12.41 2.63 -1.04
CA GLY A 100 12.44 1.77 0.15
C GLY A 100 12.36 0.28 -0.20
N ILE A 101 11.48 -0.09 -1.14
CA ILE A 101 11.34 -1.47 -1.65
C ILE A 101 12.65 -1.92 -2.31
N PHE A 102 13.17 -1.12 -3.24
CA PHE A 102 14.38 -1.44 -3.97
C PHE A 102 15.60 -1.62 -3.05
N ASN A 103 15.73 -0.74 -2.05
CA ASN A 103 16.84 -0.77 -1.09
C ASN A 103 16.67 -1.83 0.01
N GLY A 104 15.57 -2.59 0.03
CA GLY A 104 15.34 -3.64 1.04
C GLY A 104 14.96 -3.14 2.43
N LYS A 105 14.58 -1.86 2.59
CA LYS A 105 14.12 -1.25 3.85
C LYS A 105 12.99 -2.06 4.53
N TYR A 106 12.24 -2.78 3.71
CA TYR A 106 11.03 -3.47 4.11
C TYR A 106 11.22 -4.97 4.31
N ASP A 107 12.41 -5.54 4.08
CA ASP A 107 12.64 -6.96 4.27
C ASP A 107 12.38 -7.37 5.73
N ILE A 108 11.85 -8.58 5.95
CA ILE A 108 11.61 -9.14 7.28
C ILE A 108 12.92 -9.41 8.05
N ASN A 109 14.06 -9.52 7.35
CA ASN A 109 15.30 -10.04 7.90
C ASN A 109 16.42 -9.02 8.17
N GLU A 110 16.19 -7.71 8.06
CA GLU A 110 17.13 -6.74 8.66
C GLU A 110 16.77 -6.51 10.14
N SER A 111 16.87 -7.59 10.91
CA SER A 111 17.14 -7.48 12.34
C SER A 111 18.45 -6.71 12.46
N TYR A 112 18.41 -5.44 12.87
CA TYR A 112 19.57 -4.79 13.45
C TYR A 112 20.04 -5.70 14.60
N SER A 113 21.09 -6.47 14.33
CA SER A 113 21.90 -7.16 15.34
C SER A 113 22.78 -6.15 16.04
#